data_AF-A0A4Q3A5J0-F1
#
_entry.id   AF-A0A4Q3A5J0-F1
#
_cell.length_a   1.000
_cell.length_b   1.000
_cell.length_c   1.000
_cell.angle_alpha   90.00
_cell.angle_beta   90.00
_cell.angle_gamma   90.00
#
_symmetry.space_group_name_H-M   'P 1'
#
loop_
_entity.id
_entity.type
_entity.pdbx_description
1 polymer ?
#
loop_
_entity_poly.entity_id
_entity_poly.type
_entity_poly.pdbx_seq_one_letter_code
_entity_poly.pdbx_strand_id
1 'polypeptide(L)'
;MNVRIDQWVVVSPAVFAASLDESAVLLDIQSGRYFEFDAIGSDIWTRIAQPRQVDALCADLATAYDAPLDRIQSSVLTFLTHLAEKGLIEVRDA
;
A
#
# COMPACT_ATOMS: atom_id res chain seq x y z
N MET A 1 -11.42 1.51 8.84
CA MET A 1 -12.18 1.97 7.64
C MET A 1 -11.71 1.10 6.49
N ASN A 2 -12.59 0.39 5.79
CA ASN A 2 -12.15 -0.59 4.79
C ASN A 2 -11.94 0.04 3.41
N VAL A 3 -10.81 -0.29 2.79
CA VAL A 3 -10.51 0.05 1.39
C VAL A 3 -11.30 -0.86 0.45
N ARG A 4 -11.75 -0.32 -0.68
CA ARG A 4 -12.47 -1.04 -1.74
C ARG A 4 -11.68 -1.05 -3.06
N ILE A 5 -12.04 -1.97 -3.94
CA ILE A 5 -11.34 -2.22 -5.21
C ILE A 5 -11.52 -1.08 -6.24
N ASP A 6 -12.62 -0.34 -6.13
CA ASP A 6 -13.01 0.78 -6.99
C ASP A 6 -12.43 2.14 -6.55
N GLN A 7 -11.63 2.14 -5.49
CA GLN A 7 -11.08 3.37 -4.90
C GLN A 7 -9.67 3.67 -5.39
N TRP A 8 -9.26 4.91 -5.15
CA TRP A 8 -7.90 5.38 -5.31
C TRP A 8 -7.20 5.43 -3.96
N VAL A 9 -5.92 5.05 -3.96
CA VAL A 9 -5.04 5.23 -2.80
C VAL A 9 -3.94 6.24 -3.12
N VAL A 10 -3.65 7.08 -2.14
CA VAL A 10 -2.62 8.12 -2.22
C VAL A 10 -1.77 8.06 -0.96
N VAL A 11 -0.45 8.02 -1.10
CA VAL A 11 0.44 8.11 0.06
C VAL A 11 0.26 9.44 0.78
N SER A 12 0.13 9.40 2.10
CA SER A 12 -0.04 10.59 2.91
C SER A 12 1.22 11.48 2.80
N PRO A 13 1.06 12.80 2.57
CA PRO A 13 2.21 13.71 2.45
C PRO A 13 2.98 13.86 3.78
N ALA A 14 2.43 13.38 4.89
CA ALA A 14 3.09 13.37 6.20
C ALA A 14 4.05 12.18 6.40
N VAL A 15 4.07 11.21 5.47
CA VAL A 15 4.90 10.01 5.57
C VAL A 15 6.21 10.20 4.81
N PHE A 16 7.33 9.96 5.48
CA PHE A 16 8.64 9.88 4.85
C PHE A 16 9.06 8.42 4.75
N ALA A 17 9.14 7.91 3.52
CA ALA A 17 9.68 6.59 3.24
C ALA A 17 11.19 6.69 3.02
N ALA A 18 11.97 5.92 3.79
CA ALA A 18 13.39 5.72 3.54
C ALA A 18 13.58 4.27 3.05
N SER A 19 14.03 4.10 1.82
CA SER A 19 14.35 2.77 1.28
C SER A 19 15.66 2.28 1.91
N LEU A 20 15.63 1.17 2.65
CA LEU A 20 16.83 0.46 3.10
C LEU A 20 16.91 -0.88 2.37
N ASP A 21 17.83 -0.98 1.42
CA ASP A 21 18.14 -2.21 0.66
C ASP A 21 16.90 -2.86 0.01
N GLU A 22 16.48 -4.07 0.43
CA GLU A 22 15.31 -4.82 -0.08
C GLU A 22 14.02 -4.62 0.75
N SER A 23 14.05 -3.71 1.73
CA SER A 23 12.94 -3.45 2.65
C SER A 23 12.61 -1.96 2.74
N ALA A 24 11.33 -1.61 2.65
CA ALA A 24 10.89 -0.25 2.88
C ALA A 24 10.62 -0.06 4.38
N VAL A 25 11.36 0.87 4.99
CA VAL A 25 11.08 1.35 6.35
C VAL A 25 10.34 2.69 6.25
N LEU A 26 9.12 2.73 6.76
CA LEU A 26 8.39 3.98 6.89
C LEU A 26 8.63 4.59 8.25
N LEU A 27 9.01 5.86 8.23
CA LEU A 27 9.00 6.71 9.39
C LEU A 27 7.73 7.55 9.36
N ASP A 28 6.79 7.26 10.26
CA ASP A 28 5.73 8.22 10.58
C ASP A 28 6.28 9.22 11.61
N ILE A 29 6.66 10.39 11.13
CA ILE A 29 7.24 11.48 11.94
C ILE A 29 6.24 12.01 12.97
N GLN A 30 4.93 11.93 12.70
CA GLN A 30 3.92 12.47 13.61
C GLN A 30 3.67 11.54 14.80
N SER A 31 3.72 10.22 14.59
CA SER A 31 3.51 9.25 15.68
C SER A 31 4.82 8.69 16.28
N GLY A 32 5.97 8.95 15.66
CA GLY A 32 7.27 8.42 16.08
C GLY A 32 7.40 6.90 15.89
N ARG A 33 6.58 6.30 15.00
CA ARG A 33 6.52 4.85 14.77
C ARG A 33 7.30 4.46 13.51
N TYR A 34 7.99 3.34 13.62
CA TYR A 34 8.67 2.67 12.51
C TYR A 34 7.78 1.53 12.00
N PHE A 35 7.53 1.49 10.70
CA PHE A 35 6.92 0.35 10.04
C PHE A 35 7.95 -0.28 9.11
N GLU A 36 8.16 -1.58 9.27
CA GLU A 36 8.95 -2.38 8.36
C GLU A 36 7.98 -3.18 7.49
N PHE A 37 8.18 -3.12 6.18
CA PHE A 37 7.47 -3.97 5.24
C PHE A 37 8.34 -5.14 4.82
N ASP A 38 7.70 -6.29 4.63
CA ASP A 38 8.31 -7.39 3.89
C ASP A 38 8.48 -7.00 2.41
N ALA A 39 9.07 -7.90 1.61
CA ALA A 39 9.33 -7.65 0.20
C ALA A 39 8.05 -7.31 -0.59
N ILE A 40 6.92 -7.91 -0.24
CA ILE A 40 5.64 -7.68 -0.93
C ILE A 40 5.04 -6.33 -0.52
N GLY A 41 5.02 -6.01 0.77
CA GLY A 41 4.58 -4.72 1.27
C GLY A 41 5.42 -3.58 0.73
N SER A 42 6.72 -3.79 0.55
CA SER A 42 7.65 -2.83 -0.06
C SER A 42 7.37 -2.61 -1.55
N ASP A 43 7.04 -3.67 -2.30
CA ASP A 43 6.60 -3.55 -3.71
C ASP A 43 5.27 -2.79 -3.81
N ILE A 44 4.28 -3.17 -2.99
CA ILE A 44 3.00 -2.45 -2.95
C ILE A 44 3.21 -0.97 -2.65
N TRP A 45 4.03 -0.66 -1.63
CA TRP A 45 4.35 0.72 -1.26
C TRP A 45 4.98 1.50 -2.42
N THR A 46 5.91 0.90 -3.13
CA THR A 46 6.57 1.50 -4.30
C THR A 46 5.57 1.78 -5.42
N ARG A 47 4.63 0.87 -5.67
CA ARG A 47 3.61 1.02 -6.71
C ARG A 47 2.56 2.09 -6.40
N ILE A 48 2.31 2.38 -5.13
CA ILE A 48 1.36 3.41 -4.68
C ILE A 48 2.05 4.74 -4.34
N ALA A 49 3.36 4.87 -4.58
CA ALA A 49 4.10 6.12 -4.42
C ALA A 49 3.50 7.28 -5.25
N GLN A 50 2.78 6.93 -6.32
CA GLN A 50 1.88 7.84 -7.02
C GLN A 50 0.43 7.39 -6.81
N PRO A 51 -0.55 8.32 -6.83
CA PRO A 51 -1.97 7.98 -6.77
C PRO A 51 -2.30 6.83 -7.72
N ARG A 52 -2.93 5.79 -7.19
CA ARG A 52 -3.20 4.58 -7.96
C ARG A 52 -4.55 3.97 -7.62
N GLN A 53 -5.22 3.45 -8.65
CA GLN A 53 -6.47 2.72 -8.50
C GLN A 53 -6.21 1.30 -7.98
N VAL A 54 -7.01 0.85 -7.02
CA VAL A 54 -6.76 -0.41 -6.30
C VAL A 54 -6.96 -1.63 -7.20
N ASP A 55 -7.91 -1.60 -8.14
CA ASP A 55 -8.11 -2.65 -9.15
C ASP A 55 -6.88 -2.85 -10.04
N ALA A 56 -6.31 -1.77 -10.57
CA ALA A 56 -5.12 -1.78 -11.40
C ALA A 56 -3.89 -2.23 -10.62
N LEU A 57 -3.77 -1.84 -9.34
CA LEU A 57 -2.72 -2.34 -8.46
C LEU A 57 -2.83 -3.86 -8.28
N CYS A 58 -4.03 -4.39 -8.01
CA CYS A 58 -4.25 -5.81 -7.81
C CYS A 58 -3.97 -6.63 -9.08
N ALA A 59 -4.40 -6.13 -10.25
CA ALA A 59 -4.16 -6.79 -11.54
C ALA A 59 -2.65 -6.89 -11.87
N ASP A 60 -1.91 -5.82 -11.63
CA ASP A 60 -0.46 -5.78 -11.84
C ASP A 60 0.28 -6.75 -10.91
N LEU A 61 -0.11 -6.81 -9.64
CA LEU A 61 0.48 -7.73 -8.66
C LEU A 61 0.15 -9.19 -8.98
N ALA A 62 -1.10 -9.49 -9.37
CA ALA A 62 -1.50 -10.83 -9.80
C ALA A 62 -0.65 -11.32 -10.98
N THR A 63 -0.38 -10.42 -11.93
CA THR A 63 0.49 -10.70 -13.08
C THR A 63 1.95 -10.87 -12.66
N ALA A 64 2.47 -9.97 -11.82
CA ALA A 64 3.87 -9.99 -11.40
C ALA A 64 4.24 -11.22 -10.55
N TYR A 65 3.30 -11.69 -9.73
CA TYR A 65 3.51 -12.81 -8.81
C TYR A 65 2.90 -14.14 -9.28
N ASP A 66 2.35 -14.19 -10.49
CA ASP A 66 1.66 -15.36 -11.07
C ASP A 66 0.67 -16.00 -10.07
N ALA A 67 -0.20 -15.18 -9.50
CA ALA A 67 -1.10 -15.55 -8.42
C ALA A 67 -2.56 -15.22 -8.77
N PRO A 68 -3.54 -15.99 -8.26
CA PRO A 68 -4.95 -15.69 -8.46
C PRO A 68 -5.34 -14.29 -8.00
N LEU A 69 -6.10 -13.57 -8.85
CA LEU A 69 -6.48 -12.18 -8.60
C LEU A 69 -7.29 -12.02 -7.31
N ASP A 70 -8.19 -12.93 -7.02
CA ASP A 70 -9.00 -12.96 -5.78
C ASP A 70 -8.12 -13.05 -4.52
N ARG A 71 -7.07 -13.87 -4.55
CA ARG A 71 -6.10 -14.00 -3.46
C ARG A 71 -5.29 -12.71 -3.27
N ILE A 72 -4.87 -12.09 -4.37
CA ILE A 72 -4.15 -10.81 -4.34
C ILE A 72 -5.05 -9.70 -3.81
N GLN A 73 -6.28 -9.58 -4.32
CA GLN A 73 -7.26 -8.59 -3.88
C GLN A 73 -7.50 -8.68 -2.36
N SER A 74 -7.77 -9.86 -1.83
CA SER A 74 -8.00 -10.02 -0.39
C SER A 74 -6.80 -9.56 0.44
N SER A 75 -5.59 -9.90 0.02
CA SER A 75 -4.35 -9.54 0.72
C SER A 75 -4.06 -8.04 0.64
N VAL A 76 -4.17 -7.47 -0.57
CA VAL A 76 -3.91 -6.05 -0.85
C VAL A 76 -4.93 -5.16 -0.15
N LEU A 77 -6.22 -5.49 -0.19
CA LEU A 77 -7.28 -4.72 0.48
C LEU A 77 -7.07 -4.71 2.01
N THR A 78 -6.68 -5.85 2.58
CA THR A 78 -6.34 -5.95 4.02
C THR A 78 -5.15 -5.05 4.34
N PHE A 79 -4.08 -5.13 3.55
CA PHE A 79 -2.88 -4.33 3.74
C PHE A 79 -3.15 -2.83 3.62
N LEU A 80 -3.82 -2.37 2.54
CA LEU A 80 -4.17 -0.97 2.34
C LEU A 80 -5.10 -0.45 3.44
N THR A 81 -6.03 -1.27 3.92
CA THR A 81 -6.89 -0.93 5.07
C THR A 81 -6.06 -0.65 6.32
N HIS A 82 -5.07 -1.50 6.62
CA HIS A 82 -4.16 -1.26 7.75
C HIS A 82 -3.31 0.00 7.58
N LEU A 83 -2.87 0.33 6.37
CA LEU A 83 -2.14 1.57 6.11
C LEU A 83 -3.04 2.80 6.32
N ALA A 84 -4.27 2.76 5.83
CA ALA A 84 -5.24 3.84 5.97
C ALA A 84 -5.60 4.08 7.44
N GLU A 85 -5.79 3.01 8.23
CA GLU A 85 -6.04 3.11 9.68
C GLU A 85 -4.87 3.72 10.46
N LYS A 86 -3.65 3.55 9.96
CA LYS A 86 -2.44 4.15 10.51
C LYS A 86 -2.17 5.56 9.98
N GLY A 87 -3.03 6.10 9.12
CA GLY A 87 -2.85 7.42 8.50
C GLY A 87 -1.71 7.49 7.48
N LEU A 88 -1.20 6.35 7.02
CA LEU A 88 -0.07 6.28 6.10
C LEU A 88 -0.47 6.53 4.65
N ILE A 89 -1.72 6.23 4.32
CA ILE A 89 -2.34 6.50 3.02
C ILE A 89 -3.71 7.12 3.22
N GLU A 90 -4.15 7.86 2.21
CA GLU A 90 -5.50 8.37 2.05
C GLU A 90 -6.25 7.54 1.00
N VAL A 91 -7.53 7.31 1.25
CA VAL A 91 -8.44 6.65 0.32
C VAL A 91 -9.36 7.70 -0.28
N ARG A 92 -9.48 7.69 -1.61
CA ARG A 92 -10.34 8.60 -2.35
C ARG A 92 -11.33 7.80 -3.16
N ASP A 93 -12.59 8.22 -3.15
CA ASP A 93 -13.57 7.71 -4.10
C ASP A 93 -13.24 8.24 -5.51
N ALA A 94 -13.67 7.49 -6.51
CA ALA A 94 -13.47 7.81 -7.93
C ALA A 94 -14.22 9.09 -8.35
#